data_AF-A0A536IF66-F1
#
_entry.id   AF-A0A536IF66-F1
#
_cell.length_a   1.000
_cell.length_b   1.000
_cell.length_c   1.000
_cell.angle_alpha   90.00
_cell.angle_beta   90.00
_cell.angle_gamma   90.00
#
_symmetry.space_group_name_H-M   'P 1'
#
loop_
_entity.id
_entity.type
_entity.pdbx_description
1 polymer ?
#
loop_
_entity_poly.entity_id
_entity_poly.type
_entity_poly.pdbx_seq_one_letter_code
_entity_poly.pdbx_strand_id
1 'polypeptide(L)'
;MGVVEHPKVAISRIPPDPLQFQVILGSLLGDGQLVGLPRERRLRIAHRVERREYVMWKYDRLGPFPVAAPEPCGGDLVGFETASHPIFDDLARLFANRFARHDVIERLLRPLGLAVWLCDVGRLELRANAFLPAQRNLALAS
;
A
#
# COMPACT_ATOMS: atom_id res chain seq x y z
N MET A 1 -9.91 -23.52 30.33
CA MET A 1 -9.75 -23.79 28.89
C MET A 1 -9.57 -22.45 28.19
N GLY A 2 -8.33 -21.98 28.08
CA GLY A 2 -8.04 -20.72 27.37
C GLY A 2 -8.25 -20.97 25.88
N VAL A 3 -9.26 -20.33 25.30
CA VAL A 3 -9.43 -20.32 23.84
C VAL A 3 -8.22 -19.56 23.30
N VAL A 4 -7.25 -20.29 22.75
CA VAL A 4 -6.14 -19.68 22.02
C VAL A 4 -6.76 -19.06 20.78
N GLU A 5 -6.99 -17.76 20.83
CA GLU A 5 -7.58 -17.00 19.73
C GLU A 5 -6.69 -17.16 18.50
N HIS A 6 -7.29 -17.50 17.36
CA HIS A 6 -6.54 -17.75 16.14
C HIS A 6 -5.76 -16.49 15.76
N PRO A 7 -4.45 -16.55 15.42
CA PRO A 7 -3.60 -15.37 15.20
C PRO A 7 -4.19 -14.32 14.25
N LYS A 8 -4.90 -14.78 13.22
CA LYS A 8 -5.65 -13.93 12.27
C LYS A 8 -6.68 -12.99 12.94
N VAL A 9 -7.32 -13.43 14.02
CA VAL A 9 -8.31 -12.64 14.78
C VAL A 9 -7.62 -11.65 15.72
N ALA A 10 -6.42 -11.98 16.22
CA ALA A 10 -5.63 -11.05 17.01
C ALA A 10 -5.10 -9.89 16.16
N ILE A 11 -4.62 -10.16 14.94
CA ILE A 11 -4.10 -9.15 14.01
C ILE A 11 -5.17 -8.13 13.60
N SER A 12 -6.43 -8.55 13.44
CA SER A 12 -7.52 -7.63 13.07
C SER A 12 -7.88 -6.59 14.14
N ARG A 13 -7.29 -6.69 15.34
CA ARG A 13 -7.45 -5.74 16.45
C ARG A 13 -6.25 -4.80 16.62
N ILE A 14 -5.13 -5.07 15.96
CA ILE A 14 -3.91 -4.27 16.08
C ILE A 14 -3.88 -3.29 14.91
N PRO A 15 -4.11 -1.98 15.15
CA PRO A 15 -3.99 -1.00 14.08
C PRO A 15 -2.55 -0.95 13.56
N PRO A 16 -2.34 -0.73 12.25
CA PRO A 16 -1.01 -0.55 11.71
C PRO A 16 -0.35 0.66 12.36
N ASP A 17 0.94 0.53 12.68
CA ASP A 17 1.73 1.67 13.12
C ASP A 17 1.85 2.72 11.99
N PRO A 18 2.33 3.94 12.29
CA PRO A 18 2.41 5.00 11.28
C PRO A 18 3.24 4.63 10.03
N LEU A 19 4.30 3.82 10.17
CA LEU A 19 5.14 3.40 9.04
C LEU A 19 4.43 2.34 8.21
N GLN A 20 3.84 1.33 8.86
CA GLN A 20 3.00 0.31 8.22
C GLN A 20 1.86 0.94 7.45
N PHE A 21 1.17 1.92 8.07
CA PHE A 21 0.09 2.66 7.43
C PHE A 21 0.57 3.39 6.16
N GLN A 22 1.76 4.00 6.19
CA GLN A 22 2.31 4.65 4.98
C GLN A 22 2.66 3.65 3.88
N VAL A 23 3.15 2.44 4.23
CA VAL A 23 3.40 1.37 3.23
C VAL A 23 2.08 0.89 2.62
N ILE A 24 1.04 0.69 3.43
CA ILE A 24 -0.32 0.34 2.97
C ILE A 24 -0.86 1.43 2.04
N LEU A 25 -0.85 2.68 2.49
CA LEU A 25 -1.41 3.81 1.76
C LEU A 25 -0.68 4.06 0.43
N GLY A 26 0.65 4.05 0.47
CA GLY A 26 1.48 4.18 -0.73
C GLY A 26 1.22 3.06 -1.73
N SER A 27 1.10 1.82 -1.25
CA SER A 27 0.80 0.66 -2.10
C SER A 27 -0.56 0.78 -2.77
N LEU A 28 -1.60 1.22 -2.04
CA LEU A 28 -2.95 1.42 -2.59
C LEU A 28 -3.05 2.58 -3.59
N LEU A 29 -2.18 3.58 -3.48
CA LEU A 29 -2.09 4.65 -4.48
C LEU A 29 -1.36 4.18 -5.74
N GLY A 30 -0.46 3.21 -5.60
CA GLY A 30 0.26 2.51 -6.67
C GLY A 30 -0.53 1.34 -7.24
N ASP A 31 0.04 0.14 -7.18
CA ASP A 31 -0.51 -1.09 -7.78
C ASP A 31 -1.03 -2.12 -6.77
N GLY A 32 -1.01 -1.80 -5.47
CA GLY A 32 -1.64 -2.59 -4.43
C GLY A 32 -3.16 -2.58 -4.57
N GLN A 33 -3.79 -3.73 -4.32
CA GLN A 33 -5.23 -3.92 -4.52
C GLN A 33 -5.92 -4.35 -3.24
N LEU A 34 -7.10 -3.78 -2.99
CA LEU A 34 -8.01 -4.34 -1.99
C LEU A 34 -8.84 -5.45 -2.63
N VAL A 35 -8.77 -6.64 -2.06
CA VAL A 35 -9.51 -7.83 -2.52
C VAL A 35 -10.45 -8.33 -1.44
N GLY A 36 -11.54 -8.98 -1.83
CA GLY A 36 -12.54 -9.53 -0.92
C GLY A 36 -13.76 -8.62 -0.70
N LEU A 37 -14.75 -9.17 0.00
CA LEU A 37 -16.01 -8.50 0.34
C LEU A 37 -15.82 -7.55 1.54
N PRO A 38 -16.75 -6.60 1.78
CA PRO A 38 -16.72 -5.80 3.00
C PRO A 38 -16.59 -6.67 4.26
N ARG A 39 -15.75 -6.24 5.23
CA ARG A 39 -15.36 -6.99 6.45
C ARG A 39 -14.39 -8.16 6.25
N GLU A 40 -14.15 -8.56 5.01
CA GLU A 40 -13.19 -9.60 4.64
C GLU A 40 -12.06 -9.07 3.76
N ARG A 41 -11.99 -7.73 3.62
CA ARG A 41 -11.04 -7.06 2.74
C ARG A 41 -9.62 -7.30 3.18
N ARG A 42 -8.75 -7.57 2.21
CA ARG A 42 -7.31 -7.78 2.35
C ARG A 42 -6.57 -6.86 1.39
N LEU A 43 -5.34 -6.50 1.75
CA LEU A 43 -4.41 -5.91 0.81
C LEU A 43 -3.66 -7.03 0.07
N ARG A 44 -3.73 -7.02 -1.26
CA ARG A 44 -2.90 -7.83 -2.15
C ARG A 44 -1.78 -6.95 -2.71
N ILE A 45 -0.55 -7.44 -2.56
CA ILE A 45 0.65 -6.87 -3.16
C ILE A 45 1.22 -7.92 -4.11
N ALA A 46 1.40 -7.57 -5.37
CA ALA A 46 2.03 -8.42 -6.36
C ALA A 46 2.79 -7.56 -7.37
N HIS A 47 4.03 -7.94 -7.66
CA HIS A 47 4.84 -7.32 -8.71
C HIS A 47 5.48 -8.41 -9.57
N ARG A 48 6.08 -8.01 -10.70
CA ARG A 48 6.87 -8.93 -11.52
C ARG A 48 8.05 -9.49 -10.72
N VAL A 49 8.48 -10.70 -11.06
CA VAL A 49 9.52 -11.47 -10.36
C VAL A 49 10.85 -10.72 -10.24
N GLU A 50 11.17 -9.84 -11.19
CA GLU A 50 12.38 -9.01 -11.15
C GLU A 50 12.36 -8.01 -9.98
N ARG A 51 11.17 -7.72 -9.43
CA ARG A 51 10.96 -6.85 -8.26
C ARG A 51 10.75 -7.63 -6.96
N ARG A 52 11.15 -8.91 -6.91
CA ARG A 52 10.95 -9.77 -5.72
C ARG A 52 11.50 -9.16 -4.43
N GLU A 53 12.66 -8.52 -4.47
CA GLU A 53 13.25 -7.86 -3.30
C GLU A 53 12.36 -6.73 -2.76
N TYR A 54 11.68 -6.00 -3.65
CA TYR A 54 10.77 -4.95 -3.26
C TYR A 54 9.47 -5.50 -2.66
N VAL A 55 8.94 -6.60 -3.20
CA VAL A 55 7.83 -7.34 -2.59
C VAL A 55 8.22 -7.82 -1.19
N MET A 56 9.43 -8.37 -1.05
CA MET A 56 9.97 -8.82 0.23
C MET A 56 10.12 -7.66 1.22
N TRP A 57 10.64 -6.52 0.79
CA TRP A 57 10.73 -5.32 1.61
C TRP A 57 9.35 -4.88 2.13
N LYS A 58 8.30 -4.89 1.29
CA LYS A 58 6.93 -4.56 1.73
C LYS A 58 6.42 -5.58 2.75
N TYR A 59 6.64 -6.87 2.52
CA TYR A 59 6.27 -7.92 3.47
C TYR A 59 6.92 -7.68 4.84
N ASP A 60 8.23 -7.43 4.88
CA ASP A 60 8.96 -7.21 6.13
C ASP A 60 8.47 -5.97 6.87
N ARG A 61 8.18 -4.88 6.12
CA ARG A 61 7.63 -3.66 6.72
C ARG A 61 6.21 -3.81 7.24
N LEU A 62 5.40 -4.67 6.65
CA LEU A 62 4.05 -4.97 7.13
C LEU A 62 4.03 -5.96 8.28
N GLY A 63 5.18 -6.55 8.65
CA GLY A 63 5.35 -7.32 9.88
C GLY A 63 4.28 -8.41 10.07
N PRO A 64 3.36 -8.30 11.05
CA PRO A 64 2.40 -9.36 11.34
C PRO A 64 1.18 -9.39 10.40
N PHE A 65 1.00 -8.41 9.52
CA PHE A 65 -0.20 -8.35 8.66
C PHE A 65 -0.27 -9.44 7.58
N PRO A 66 0.82 -9.79 6.86
CA PRO A 66 0.82 -10.87 5.87
C PRO A 66 0.40 -12.23 6.46
N VAL A 67 -0.39 -13.03 5.72
CA VAL A 67 -0.77 -14.39 6.16
C VAL A 67 0.23 -15.46 5.74
N ALA A 68 1.02 -15.19 4.72
CA ALA A 68 2.01 -16.09 4.14
C ALA A 68 3.13 -15.26 3.52
N ALA A 69 4.31 -15.88 3.38
CA ALA A 69 5.45 -15.29 2.70
C ALA A 69 5.12 -15.00 1.22
N PRO A 70 5.86 -14.10 0.55
CA PRO A 70 5.67 -13.85 -0.87
C PRO A 70 5.92 -15.09 -1.72
N GLU A 71 4.94 -15.46 -2.53
CA GLU A 71 4.95 -16.64 -3.40
C GLU A 71 4.57 -16.28 -4.84
N PRO A 72 4.93 -17.12 -5.83
CA PRO A 72 4.46 -16.93 -7.21
C PRO A 72 2.93 -16.97 -7.27
N CYS A 73 2.31 -15.94 -7.86
CA CYS A 73 0.84 -15.78 -7.87
C CYS A 73 0.23 -15.75 -9.28
N GLY A 74 0.96 -16.27 -10.28
CA GLY A 74 0.52 -16.46 -11.65
C GLY A 74 1.35 -15.68 -12.66
N GLY A 75 1.63 -16.30 -13.82
CA GLY A 75 2.58 -15.75 -14.79
C GLY A 75 3.95 -15.48 -14.14
N ASP A 76 4.51 -14.30 -14.42
CA ASP A 76 5.79 -13.87 -13.86
C ASP A 76 5.61 -12.98 -12.60
N LEU A 77 4.54 -13.16 -11.84
CA LEU A 77 4.25 -12.37 -10.64
C LEU A 77 4.64 -13.09 -9.34
N VAL A 78 5.15 -12.33 -8.38
CA VAL A 78 5.39 -12.73 -7.00
C VAL A 78 4.68 -11.76 -6.06
N GLY A 79 4.01 -12.28 -5.04
CA GLY A 79 3.18 -11.45 -4.18
C GLY A 79 2.71 -12.14 -2.91
N PHE A 80 2.02 -11.39 -2.07
CA PHE A 80 1.39 -11.88 -0.84
C PHE A 80 0.09 -11.12 -0.58
N GLU A 81 -0.70 -11.65 0.35
CA GLU A 81 -1.89 -10.99 0.88
C GLU A 81 -1.76 -10.80 2.39
N THR A 82 -2.37 -9.73 2.89
CA THR A 82 -2.57 -9.54 4.33
C THR A 82 -3.72 -10.37 4.85
N ALA A 83 -3.79 -10.53 6.17
CA ALA A 83 -5.01 -10.90 6.85
C ALA A 83 -6.08 -9.83 6.61
N SER A 84 -7.35 -10.20 6.75
CA SER A 84 -8.45 -9.24 6.69
C SER A 84 -8.36 -8.27 7.86
N HIS A 85 -8.54 -6.98 7.61
CA HIS A 85 -8.44 -5.95 8.65
C HIS A 85 -9.45 -4.81 8.41
N PRO A 86 -10.13 -4.30 9.46
CA PRO A 86 -11.14 -3.23 9.33
C PRO A 86 -10.63 -1.97 8.61
N ILE A 87 -9.35 -1.63 8.78
CA ILE A 87 -8.72 -0.50 8.07
C ILE A 87 -8.90 -0.57 6.55
N PHE A 88 -8.94 -1.78 5.97
CA PHE A 88 -9.14 -1.94 4.53
C PHE A 88 -10.56 -1.61 4.10
N ASP A 89 -11.56 -1.76 4.98
CA ASP A 89 -12.92 -1.28 4.72
C ASP A 89 -13.03 0.24 4.82
N ASP A 90 -12.27 0.86 5.73
CA ASP A 90 -12.20 2.32 5.84
C ASP A 90 -11.50 2.91 4.61
N LEU A 91 -10.36 2.34 4.22
CA LEU A 91 -9.62 2.75 3.01
C LEU A 91 -10.45 2.50 1.74
N ALA A 92 -11.13 1.37 1.60
CA ALA A 92 -12.00 1.12 0.44
C ALA A 92 -13.05 2.23 0.26
N ARG A 93 -13.65 2.72 1.36
CA ARG A 93 -14.61 3.83 1.32
C ARG A 93 -13.96 5.15 0.89
N LEU A 94 -12.75 5.43 1.37
CA LEU A 94 -12.00 6.64 1.02
C LEU A 94 -11.55 6.64 -0.44
N PHE A 95 -11.18 5.48 -0.99
CA PHE A 95 -10.73 5.36 -2.37
C PHE A 95 -11.86 5.21 -3.41
N ALA A 96 -13.09 4.89 -2.98
CA ALA A 96 -14.25 4.79 -3.86
C ALA A 96 -14.70 6.13 -4.46
N ASN A 97 -14.31 7.26 -3.84
CA ASN A 97 -14.67 8.60 -4.28
C ASN A 97 -13.41 9.40 -4.62
N ARG A 98 -13.35 9.97 -5.83
CA ARG A 98 -12.22 10.78 -6.32
C ARG A 98 -11.89 11.97 -5.40
N PHE A 99 -12.89 12.60 -4.78
CA PHE A 99 -12.68 13.74 -3.89
C PHE A 99 -12.08 13.28 -2.56
N ALA A 100 -12.60 12.19 -2.00
CA ALA A 100 -12.05 11.61 -0.77
C ALA A 100 -10.62 11.10 -0.96
N ARG A 101 -10.26 10.62 -2.17
CA ARG A 101 -8.88 10.27 -2.50
C ARG A 101 -7.94 11.48 -2.44
N HIS A 102 -8.37 12.66 -2.91
CA HIS A 102 -7.57 13.88 -2.83
C HIS A 102 -7.32 14.28 -1.38
N ASP A 103 -8.36 14.29 -0.55
CA ASP A 103 -8.26 14.60 0.87
C ASP A 103 -7.31 13.63 1.60
N VAL A 104 -7.36 12.35 1.25
CA VAL A 104 -6.42 11.34 1.78
C VAL A 104 -4.98 11.67 1.41
N ILE A 105 -4.73 12.03 0.15
CA ILE A 105 -3.38 12.39 -0.31
C ILE A 105 -2.87 13.61 0.45
N GLU A 106 -3.67 14.68 0.53
CA GLU A 106 -3.27 15.92 1.20
C GLU A 106 -3.06 15.76 2.71
N ARG A 107 -3.95 15.02 3.37
CA ARG A 107 -3.98 14.96 4.85
C ARG A 107 -3.17 13.82 5.42
N LEU A 108 -3.10 12.68 4.74
CA LEU A 108 -2.57 11.44 5.29
C LEU A 108 -1.27 10.98 4.66
N LEU A 109 -0.97 11.37 3.41
CA LEU A 109 0.27 10.95 2.76
C LEU A 109 1.47 11.64 3.40
N ARG A 110 2.52 10.88 3.66
CA ARG A 110 3.80 11.33 4.19
C ARG A 110 4.94 10.86 3.28
N PRO A 111 6.18 11.34 3.45
CA PRO A 111 7.28 11.04 2.53
C PRO A 111 7.49 9.54 2.25
N LEU A 112 7.35 8.67 3.26
CA LEU A 112 7.47 7.22 3.05
C LEU A 112 6.36 6.67 2.12
N GLY A 113 5.10 7.04 2.35
CA GLY A 113 3.99 6.58 1.52
C GLY A 113 4.09 7.11 0.09
N LEU A 114 4.56 8.35 -0.06
CA LEU A 114 4.89 8.90 -1.37
C LEU A 114 5.99 8.07 -2.04
N ALA A 115 7.10 7.79 -1.35
CA ALA A 115 8.19 6.99 -1.91
C ALA A 115 7.71 5.59 -2.39
N VAL A 116 6.89 4.90 -1.58
CA VAL A 116 6.28 3.62 -1.96
C VAL A 116 5.40 3.79 -3.21
N TRP A 117 4.56 4.82 -3.26
CA TRP A 117 3.73 5.10 -4.43
C TRP A 117 4.56 5.33 -5.69
N LEU A 118 5.62 6.17 -5.62
CA LEU A 118 6.50 6.42 -6.77
C LEU A 118 7.23 5.14 -7.21
N CYS A 119 7.70 4.33 -6.25
CA CYS A 119 8.32 3.04 -6.55
C CYS A 119 7.34 2.09 -7.26
N ASP A 120 6.07 2.07 -6.88
CA ASP A 120 5.06 1.18 -7.49
C ASP A 120 4.77 1.57 -8.95
N VAL A 121 4.52 2.86 -9.19
CA VAL A 121 4.20 3.40 -10.52
C VAL A 121 5.43 3.40 -11.44
N GLY A 122 6.63 3.44 -10.87
CA GLY A 122 7.89 3.44 -11.61
C GLY A 122 8.31 4.84 -12.06
N ARG A 123 8.86 4.95 -13.28
CA ARG A 123 9.41 6.22 -13.78
C ARG A 123 8.30 7.26 -13.91
N LEU A 124 8.40 8.34 -13.13
CA LEU A 124 7.59 9.53 -13.32
C LEU A 124 8.32 10.51 -14.23
N GLU A 125 7.68 10.89 -15.32
CA GLU A 125 8.07 12.08 -16.07
C GLU A 125 7.48 13.31 -15.39
N LEU A 126 8.35 14.07 -14.74
CA LEU A 126 8.00 15.40 -14.26
C LEU A 126 7.92 16.34 -15.47
N ARG A 127 6.70 16.76 -15.81
CA ARG A 127 6.50 17.74 -16.87
C ARG A 127 6.54 19.14 -16.28
N ALA A 128 7.38 20.01 -16.82
CA ALA A 128 7.53 21.40 -16.37
C ALA A 128 6.20 22.16 -16.25
N ASN A 129 5.23 21.84 -17.13
CA ASN A 129 3.91 22.46 -17.14
C ASN A 129 2.99 21.98 -15.99
N ALA A 130 3.33 20.90 -15.30
CA ALA A 130 2.63 20.44 -14.10
C ALA A 130 3.01 21.25 -12.85
N PHE A 131 4.04 22.09 -12.93
CA PHE A 131 4.51 22.94 -11.82
C PHE A 131 4.11 24.39 -12.03
N LEU A 132 3.88 25.08 -10.91
CA LEU A 132 3.75 26.54 -10.90
C LEU A 132 5.02 27.18 -11.48
N PRO A 133 4.93 28.33 -12.16
CA PRO A 133 6.09 28.97 -12.81
C PRO A 133 7.32 29.09 -11.90
N ALA A 134 7.13 29.42 -10.62
CA ALA A 134 8.20 29.55 -9.63
C ALA A 134 8.89 28.22 -9.24
N GLN A 135 8.24 27.08 -9.47
CA GLN A 135 8.72 25.75 -9.08
C GLN A 135 9.42 25.01 -10.23
N ARG A 136 9.30 25.50 -11.47
CA ARG A 136 9.80 24.81 -12.68
C ARG A 136 11.31 24.63 -12.67
N ASN A 137 12.05 25.66 -12.30
CA ASN A 137 13.52 25.63 -12.31
C ASN A 137 14.08 24.65 -11.28
N LEU A 138 13.42 24.49 -10.14
CA LEU A 138 13.79 23.52 -9.10
C LEU A 138 13.40 22.09 -9.49
N ALA A 139 12.24 21.89 -10.10
CA ALA A 139 11.73 20.58 -10.48
C ALA A 139 12.46 19.93 -11.68
N LEU A 140 13.13 20.73 -12.51
CA LEU A 140 13.87 20.26 -13.70
C LEU A 140 15.40 20.18 -13.48
N ALA A 141 15.91 20.59 -12.32
CA ALA A 141 17.34 20.62 -12.02
C ALA A 141 17.88 19.30 -11.44
N SER A 142 17.03 18.26 -11.34
CA SER A 142 17.33 16.94 -10.75
C SER A 142 17.31 15.82 -11.78
#